data_AF-A0A7V8X2E8-F1
#
_entry.id   AF-A0A7V8X2E8-F1
#
_cell.length_a   1.000
_cell.length_b   1.000
_cell.length_c   1.000
_cell.angle_alpha   90.00
_cell.angle_beta   90.00
_cell.angle_gamma   90.00
#
_symmetry.space_group_name_H-M   'P 1'
#
loop_
_entity.id
_entity.type
_entity.pdbx_description
1 polymer ?
#
loop_
_entity_poly.entity_id
_entity_poly.type
_entity_poly.pdbx_seq_one_letter_code
_entity_poly.pdbx_strand_id
1 'polypeptide(L)'
;MVLATIPELAPLKPHRTADEPHEVARLKGDARMAGFLAAAVRLRQRPLREAVEIPHGAYVLRLTPEATKAIVRRVRGRGGDHNHRRPHVERLMLGALWEQWKAARQRA
;
A
#
# COMPACT_ATOMS: atom_id res chain seq x y z
N MET A 1 -37.52 0.85 11.11
CA MET A 1 -36.65 1.12 12.27
C MET A 1 -35.57 0.04 12.27
N VAL A 2 -34.31 0.39 12.02
CA VAL A 2 -33.22 -0.62 11.99
C VAL A 2 -32.60 -0.67 13.38
N LEU A 3 -32.79 -1.80 14.08
CA LEU A 3 -32.12 -2.10 15.34
C LEU A 3 -30.81 -2.79 14.98
N ALA A 4 -29.72 -2.03 14.86
CA ALA A 4 -28.38 -2.59 14.67
C ALA A 4 -27.61 -2.54 16.00
N THR A 5 -26.95 -3.64 16.36
CA THR A 5 -25.99 -3.71 17.47
C THR A 5 -24.57 -3.42 16.99
N ILE A 6 -23.64 -3.06 17.88
CA ILE A 6 -22.22 -2.77 17.50
C ILE A 6 -21.60 -3.89 16.63
N PRO A 7 -21.78 -5.19 16.95
CA PRO A 7 -21.35 -6.30 16.09
C PRO A 7 -21.84 -6.26 14.64
N GLU A 8 -22.99 -5.62 14.39
CA GLU A 8 -23.67 -5.60 13.09
C GLU A 8 -23.27 -4.38 12.25
N LEU A 9 -22.46 -3.46 12.81
CA LEU A 9 -22.01 -2.25 12.12
C LEU A 9 -20.98 -2.52 11.02
N ALA A 10 -20.34 -3.69 11.02
CA ALA A 10 -19.38 -4.09 10.03
C ALA A 10 -19.62 -5.55 9.61
N PRO A 11 -19.27 -5.96 8.37
CA PRO A 11 -19.36 -7.36 7.93
C PRO A 11 -18.30 -8.26 8.60
N LEU A 12 -17.77 -7.84 9.75
CA LEU A 12 -16.77 -8.54 10.53
C LEU A 12 -17.48 -9.22 11.68
N LYS A 13 -17.32 -10.54 11.83
CA LYS A 13 -17.75 -11.22 13.05
C LYS A 13 -16.82 -10.78 14.17
N PRO A 14 -17.30 -10.06 15.21
CA PRO A 14 -16.44 -9.75 16.34
C PRO A 14 -16.07 -11.06 17.04
N HIS A 15 -14.78 -11.40 16.99
CA HIS A 15 -14.23 -12.50 17.74
C HIS A 15 -13.53 -11.94 18.97
N ARG A 16 -14.12 -12.14 20.16
CA ARG A 16 -13.41 -11.92 21.43
C ARG A 16 -12.36 -13.01 21.54
N THR A 17 -11.15 -12.69 21.09
CA THR A 17 -10.02 -13.62 21.03
C THR A 17 -9.22 -13.65 22.34
N ALA A 18 -9.37 -12.65 23.21
CA ALA A 18 -8.80 -12.60 24.55
C ALA A 18 -9.51 -11.55 25.41
N ASP A 19 -9.38 -11.66 26.74
CA ASP A 19 -9.71 -10.60 27.68
C ASP A 19 -8.62 -9.53 27.63
N GLU A 20 -8.91 -8.42 26.96
CA GLU A 20 -8.05 -7.24 27.01
C GLU A 20 -8.47 -6.32 28.17
N PRO A 21 -7.51 -5.66 28.85
CA PRO A 21 -7.83 -4.67 29.88
C PRO A 21 -8.75 -3.56 29.33
N HIS A 22 -9.70 -3.10 30.15
CA HIS A 22 -10.68 -2.09 29.76
C HIS A 22 -10.05 -0.80 29.20
N GLU A 23 -8.92 -0.39 29.76
CA GLU A 23 -8.16 0.77 29.30
C GLU A 23 -7.65 0.63 27.85
N VAL A 24 -7.25 -0.58 27.43
CA VAL A 24 -6.80 -0.88 26.07
C VAL A 24 -7.97 -0.89 25.10
N ALA A 25 -9.09 -1.52 25.47
CA ALA A 25 -10.31 -1.50 24.67
C ALA A 25 -10.82 -0.07 24.44
N ARG A 26 -10.79 0.76 25.48
CA ARG A 26 -11.17 2.18 25.41
C ARG A 26 -10.24 2.96 24.47
N LEU A 27 -8.94 2.72 24.52
CA LEU A 27 -7.97 3.35 23.63
C LEU A 27 -8.21 2.96 22.15
N LYS A 28 -8.55 1.70 21.86
CA LYS A 28 -8.86 1.23 20.50
C LYS A 28 -10.14 1.85 19.93
N GLY A 29 -11.14 2.11 20.78
CA GLY A 29 -12.39 2.77 20.40
C GLY A 29 -12.33 4.30 20.33
N ASP A 30 -11.23 4.91 20.79
CA ASP A 30 -11.05 6.37 20.75
C ASP A 30 -10.96 6.89 19.31
N ALA A 31 -11.63 8.01 19.00
CA ALA A 31 -11.62 8.60 17.65
C ALA A 31 -10.21 8.92 17.13
N ARG A 32 -9.24 9.20 18.01
CA ARG A 32 -7.84 9.41 17.65
C ARG A 32 -7.19 8.18 17.00
N MET A 33 -7.74 6.97 17.24
CA MET A 33 -7.27 5.74 16.62
C MET A 33 -7.35 5.78 15.09
N ALA A 34 -8.30 6.53 14.52
CA ALA A 34 -8.37 6.72 13.07
C ALA A 34 -7.10 7.38 12.51
N GLY A 35 -6.56 8.39 13.20
CA GLY A 35 -5.29 9.03 12.83
C GLY A 35 -4.09 8.10 12.97
N PHE A 36 -4.06 7.29 14.04
CA PHE A 36 -3.03 6.28 14.25
C PHE A 36 -3.03 5.21 13.14
N LEU A 37 -4.21 4.68 12.78
CA LEU A 37 -4.36 3.72 11.69
C LEU A 37 -3.96 4.33 10.34
N ALA A 38 -4.33 5.58 10.08
CA ALA A 38 -3.89 6.29 8.87
C ALA A 38 -2.37 6.43 8.80
N ALA A 39 -1.71 6.74 9.92
CA ALA A 39 -0.24 6.77 10.00
C ALA A 39 0.37 5.37 9.78
N ALA A 40 -0.20 4.33 10.39
CA ALA A 40 0.23 2.95 10.22
C ALA A 40 0.11 2.47 8.77
N VAL A 41 -0.96 2.83 8.06
CA VAL A 41 -1.12 2.55 6.63
C VAL A 41 -0.06 3.30 5.81
N ARG A 42 0.21 4.57 6.13
CA ARG A 42 1.28 5.34 5.46
C ARG A 42 2.65 4.72 5.65
N LEU A 43 2.92 4.14 6.82
CA LEU A 43 4.19 3.44 7.08
C LEU A 43 4.39 2.23 6.17
N ARG A 44 3.34 1.65 5.57
CA ARG A 44 3.46 0.53 4.62
C ARG A 44 3.74 0.98 3.18
N GLN A 45 3.58 2.26 2.87
CA GLN A 45 3.79 2.82 1.53
C GLN A 45 5.28 3.19 1.34
N ARG A 46 6.12 2.17 1.21
CA ARG A 46 7.58 2.33 1.16
C ARG A 46 8.14 2.13 -0.25
N PRO A 47 9.18 2.89 -0.65
CA PRO A 47 9.97 2.54 -1.82
C PRO A 47 10.75 1.25 -1.58
N LEU A 48 11.34 0.70 -2.64
CA LEU A 48 12.33 -0.37 -2.50
C LEU A 48 13.53 0.15 -1.71
N ARG A 49 14.11 -0.72 -0.87
CA ARG A 49 15.31 -0.42 -0.09
C ARG A 49 16.56 -0.49 -0.96
N GLU A 50 16.59 -1.46 -1.85
CA GLU A 50 17.69 -1.75 -2.75
C GLU A 50 17.16 -1.90 -4.17
N ALA A 51 18.05 -1.80 -5.15
CA ALA A 51 17.65 -2.04 -6.52
C ALA A 51 17.27 -3.50 -6.72
N VAL A 52 16.21 -3.74 -7.50
CA VAL A 52 15.77 -5.08 -7.88
C VAL A 52 16.02 -5.26 -9.36
N GLU A 53 16.72 -6.34 -9.70
CA GLU A 53 16.96 -6.77 -11.06
C GLU A 53 15.92 -7.81 -11.47
N ILE A 54 15.37 -7.64 -12.66
CA ILE A 54 14.26 -8.43 -13.20
C ILE A 54 14.71 -8.98 -14.54
N PRO A 55 15.08 -10.27 -14.61
CA PRO A 55 15.37 -10.93 -15.87
C PRO A 55 14.13 -10.96 -16.76
N HIS A 56 14.28 -10.54 -18.02
CA HIS A 56 13.19 -10.52 -19.01
C HIS A 56 13.74 -10.83 -20.41
N GLY A 57 13.63 -12.11 -20.81
CA GLY A 57 14.21 -12.59 -22.06
C GLY A 57 15.72 -12.42 -22.08
N ALA A 58 16.25 -11.72 -23.08
CA ALA A 58 17.67 -11.42 -23.22
C ALA A 58 18.14 -10.17 -22.43
N TYR A 59 17.24 -9.52 -21.67
CA TYR A 59 17.53 -8.27 -20.97
C TYR A 59 17.38 -8.43 -19.47
N VAL A 60 18.17 -7.68 -18.70
CA VAL A 60 17.99 -7.51 -17.26
C VAL A 60 17.48 -6.09 -17.03
N LEU A 61 16.24 -5.96 -16.57
CA LEU A 61 15.63 -4.68 -16.25
C LEU A 61 15.86 -4.36 -14.77
N ARG A 62 15.87 -3.08 -14.39
CA ARG A 62 16.22 -2.67 -13.02
C ARG A 62 15.25 -1.64 -12.46
N LEU A 63 14.66 -1.94 -11.31
CA LEU A 63 13.92 -0.97 -10.51
C LEU A 63 14.80 -0.45 -9.37
N THR A 64 15.10 0.84 -9.37
CA THR A 64 15.94 1.45 -8.33
C THR A 64 15.11 2.00 -7.16
N PRO A 65 15.73 2.19 -5.97
CA PRO A 65 15.09 2.90 -4.86
C PRO A 65 14.57 4.30 -5.24
N GLU A 66 15.31 5.03 -6.08
CA GLU A 66 14.96 6.37 -6.53
C GLU A 66 13.70 6.35 -7.42
N ALA A 67 13.65 5.43 -8.39
CA ALA A 67 12.50 5.26 -9.26
C ALA A 67 11.25 4.91 -8.44
N THR A 68 11.35 3.96 -7.52
CA THR A 68 10.21 3.57 -6.69
C THR A 68 9.80 4.63 -5.67
N LYS A 69 10.75 5.42 -5.14
CA LYS A 69 10.47 6.60 -4.31
C LYS A 69 9.67 7.66 -5.07
N ALA A 70 10.01 7.92 -6.32
CA ALA A 70 9.24 8.82 -7.18
C ALA A 70 7.82 8.29 -7.44
N ILE A 71 7.68 6.99 -7.74
CA ILE A 71 6.38 6.33 -7.95
C ILE A 71 5.51 6.44 -6.69
N VAL A 72 6.04 6.06 -5.52
CA VAL A 72 5.32 6.13 -4.26
C VAL A 72 4.90 7.57 -3.95
N ARG A 73 5.78 8.56 -4.11
CA ARG A 73 5.44 9.98 -3.90
C ARG A 73 4.30 10.41 -4.83
N ARG A 74 4.35 10.06 -6.12
CA ARG A 74 3.32 10.39 -7.10
C ARG A 74 1.97 9.76 -6.76
N VAL A 75 1.95 8.50 -6.36
CA VAL A 75 0.70 7.80 -6.00
C VAL A 75 0.14 8.27 -4.66
N ARG A 76 1.00 8.68 -3.72
CA ARG A 76 0.58 9.26 -2.44
C ARG A 76 -0.20 10.57 -2.61
N GLY A 77 0.17 11.39 -3.59
CA GLY A 77 -0.53 12.64 -3.90
C GLY A 77 -1.93 12.45 -4.49
N ARG A 78 -2.30 11.23 -4.93
CA ARG A 78 -3.66 10.94 -5.40
C ARG A 78 -4.63 10.79 -4.23
N GLY A 79 -5.90 11.10 -4.45
CA GLY A 79 -6.98 10.78 -3.50
C GLY A 79 -7.29 9.28 -3.41
N GLY A 80 -8.21 8.91 -2.52
CA GLY A 80 -8.74 7.55 -2.37
C GLY A 80 -7.96 6.64 -1.42
N ASP A 81 -8.45 5.41 -1.22
CA ASP A 81 -7.87 4.46 -0.26
C ASP A 81 -6.55 3.86 -0.73
N HIS A 82 -5.77 3.33 0.21
CA HIS A 82 -4.49 2.69 -0.08
C HIS A 82 -4.61 1.60 -1.15
N ASN A 83 -5.62 0.73 -1.05
CA ASN A 83 -5.78 -0.41 -1.96
C ASN A 83 -6.24 0.01 -3.36
N HIS A 84 -7.14 1.01 -3.44
CA HIS A 84 -7.58 1.58 -4.71
C HIS A 84 -6.44 2.20 -5.53
N ARG A 85 -5.34 2.56 -4.88
CA ARG A 85 -4.14 3.11 -5.53
C ARG A 85 -3.18 2.04 -6.08
N ARG A 86 -3.32 0.77 -5.68
CA ARG A 86 -2.41 -0.32 -6.10
C ARG A 86 -2.24 -0.42 -7.63
N PRO A 87 -3.31 -0.40 -8.46
CA PRO A 87 -3.15 -0.47 -9.91
C PRO A 87 -2.34 0.69 -10.50
N HIS A 88 -2.33 1.85 -9.85
CA HIS A 88 -1.54 3.00 -10.28
C HIS A 88 -0.05 2.82 -9.99
N VAL A 89 0.29 2.17 -8.87
CA VAL A 89 1.68 1.81 -8.55
C VAL A 89 2.19 0.83 -9.60
N GLU A 90 1.43 -0.25 -9.83
CA GLU A 90 1.77 -1.29 -10.80
C GLU A 90 1.96 -0.72 -12.21
N ARG A 91 1.03 0.13 -12.67
CA ARG A 91 1.14 0.79 -13.98
C ARG A 91 2.41 1.63 -14.12
N LEU A 92 2.78 2.39 -13.08
CA LEU A 92 3.99 3.22 -13.12
C LEU A 92 5.26 2.39 -13.09
N MET A 93 5.29 1.30 -12.32
CA MET A 93 6.42 0.36 -12.30
C MET A 93 6.59 -0.33 -13.66
N LEU A 94 5.50 -0.87 -14.21
CA LEU A 94 5.51 -1.50 -15.53
C LEU A 94 5.90 -0.52 -16.63
N GLY A 95 5.41 0.72 -16.58
CA GLY A 95 5.83 1.78 -17.51
C GLY A 95 7.33 2.06 -17.45
N ALA A 96 7.91 2.15 -16.25
CA ALA A 96 9.36 2.34 -16.09
C ALA A 96 10.17 1.17 -16.67
N LEU A 97 9.71 -0.06 -16.46
CA LEU A 97 10.35 -1.26 -17.02
C LEU A 97 10.20 -1.33 -18.55
N TRP A 98 9.03 -0.95 -19.07
CA TRP A 98 8.75 -0.91 -20.50
C TRP A 98 9.67 0.05 -21.24
N GLU A 99 9.87 1.26 -20.70
CA GLU A 99 10.80 2.22 -21.31
C GLU A 99 12.25 1.73 -21.28
N GLN A 100 12.68 1.07 -20.20
CA GLN A 100 14.01 0.44 -20.15
C GLN A 100 14.16 -0.66 -21.21
N TRP A 101 13.18 -1.55 -21.33
CA TRP A 101 13.20 -2.64 -22.30
C TRP A 101 13.23 -2.11 -23.74
N LYS A 102 12.38 -1.11 -24.04
CA LYS A 102 12.33 -0.48 -25.37
C LYS A 102 13.68 0.14 -25.75
N ALA A 103 14.31 0.85 -24.81
CA ALA A 103 15.63 1.45 -25.02
C ALA A 103 16.73 0.40 -25.19
N ALA A 104 16.68 -0.70 -24.43
CA ALA A 104 17.64 -1.79 -24.56
C ALA A 104 17.50 -2.51 -25.91
N ARG A 105 16.26 -2.74 -26.36
CA ARG A 105 15.95 -3.37 -27.64
C ARG A 105 16.38 -2.54 -28.85
N GLN A 106 16.34 -1.22 -28.77
CA GLN A 106 16.79 -0.34 -29.87
C GLN A 106 18.31 -0.28 -30.04
N ARG A 107 19.07 -0.72 -29.03
CA ARG A 107 20.54 -0.74 -29.04
C ARG A 107 21.13 -2.06 -29.52
N ALA A 108 20.30 -3.10 -29.62
CA ALA A 108 20.66 -4.45 -30.08
C ALA A 108 20.35 -4.58 -31.58
#